data_AF-A0AA96PAF5-F1
#
_entry.id   AF-A0AA96PAF5-F1
#
_cell.length_a   1.000
_cell.length_b   1.000
_cell.length_c   1.000
_cell.angle_alpha   90.00
_cell.angle_beta   90.00
_cell.angle_gamma   90.00
#
_symmetry.space_group_name_H-M   'P 1'
#
loop_
_entity.id
_entity.type
_entity.pdbx_description
1 polymer ?
#
loop_
_entity_poly.entity_id
_entity_poly.type
_entity_poly.pdbx_seq_one_letter_code
_entity_poly.pdbx_strand_id
1 'polypeptide(L)'
;MALAKDLIQVGVADQAATRLGYQYGTLTSAGTTSADAAACSATATLVEVTGAASSGIKLSSAAEVGMDFVYANTSANAILIYPPTGGQINGDTATTGTVPLAARGTTRCIRTGVNTWAAICGAAG
;
A
#
# COMPACT_ATOMS: atom_id res chain seq x y z
N MET A 1 -14.51 28.41 8.90
CA MET A 1 -13.83 27.41 8.04
C MET A 1 -14.88 26.63 7.27
N ALA A 2 -14.67 26.45 5.97
CA ALA A 2 -15.30 25.34 5.25
C ALA A 2 -14.52 24.08 5.61
N LEU A 3 -15.20 23.15 6.28
CA LEU A 3 -14.65 21.99 6.98
C LEU A 3 -15.42 20.80 6.47
N ALA A 4 -14.82 19.84 5.77
CA ALA A 4 -15.56 18.76 5.10
C ALA A 4 -16.69 19.23 4.14
N LYS A 5 -16.97 20.54 3.99
CA LYS A 5 -18.29 21.04 3.57
C LYS A 5 -18.36 21.55 2.14
N ASP A 6 -17.21 21.70 1.50
CA ASP A 6 -17.12 21.73 0.03
C ASP A 6 -16.93 20.30 -0.52
N LEU A 7 -16.60 19.33 0.36
CA LEU A 7 -16.00 18.04 0.01
C LEU A 7 -16.96 16.95 -0.49
N ILE A 8 -18.25 17.28 -0.69
CA ILE A 8 -19.19 16.49 -1.49
C ILE A 8 -20.24 17.43 -2.10
N GLN A 9 -19.88 18.46 -2.86
CA GLN A 9 -20.98 19.22 -3.45
C GLN A 9 -21.79 18.41 -4.49
N VAL A 10 -21.32 17.23 -4.99
CA VAL A 10 -22.06 16.43 -5.99
C VAL A 10 -21.91 14.88 -5.93
N GLY A 11 -20.99 14.25 -5.19
CA GLY A 11 -20.82 12.76 -5.25
C GLY A 11 -20.16 12.09 -4.05
N VAL A 12 -20.97 11.36 -3.26
CA VAL A 12 -20.74 10.82 -1.91
C VAL A 12 -19.94 9.51 -1.90
N ALA A 13 -18.64 9.54 -2.21
CA ALA A 13 -17.78 8.36 -2.07
C ALA A 13 -16.74 8.52 -0.94
N ASP A 14 -16.02 9.64 -0.91
CA ASP A 14 -14.83 9.80 -0.07
C ASP A 14 -15.14 10.04 1.43
N GLN A 15 -16.23 10.74 1.76
CA GLN A 15 -16.60 10.92 3.16
C GLN A 15 -17.17 9.66 3.81
N ALA A 16 -17.78 8.77 3.02
CA ALA A 16 -18.24 7.48 3.52
C ALA A 16 -17.04 6.59 3.84
N ALA A 17 -16.02 6.57 2.97
CA ALA A 17 -14.76 5.86 3.19
C ALA A 17 -14.03 6.40 4.42
N THR A 18 -13.89 7.72 4.54
CA THR A 18 -13.25 8.37 5.71
C THR A 18 -14.00 8.05 7.01
N ARG A 19 -15.35 8.03 7.00
CA ARG A 19 -16.16 7.63 8.17
C ARG A 19 -16.04 6.15 8.52
N LEU A 20 -15.75 5.30 7.53
CA LEU A 20 -15.43 3.88 7.74
C LEU A 20 -13.97 3.65 8.13
N GLY A 21 -13.18 4.73 8.29
CA GLY A 21 -11.77 4.68 8.69
C GLY A 21 -10.80 4.51 7.52
N TYR A 22 -11.28 4.51 6.27
CA TYR A 22 -10.43 4.42 5.10
C TYR A 22 -9.89 5.80 4.71
N GLN A 23 -8.57 5.95 4.73
CA GLN A 23 -7.88 7.15 4.24
C GLN A 23 -7.28 6.85 2.86
N TYR A 24 -7.71 7.62 1.86
CA TYR A 24 -7.15 7.52 0.51
C TYR A 24 -5.79 8.23 0.42
N GLY A 25 -4.85 7.64 -0.30
CA GLY A 25 -3.57 8.25 -0.63
C GLY A 25 -3.10 7.81 -2.02
N THR A 26 -2.20 8.59 -2.59
CA THR A 26 -1.53 8.27 -3.86
C THR A 26 -0.03 8.12 -3.63
N LEU A 27 0.61 7.15 -4.26
CA LEU A 27 2.04 6.90 -4.16
C LEU A 27 2.63 6.55 -5.52
N THR A 28 3.74 7.19 -5.87
CA THR A 28 4.52 6.77 -7.03
C THR A 28 5.58 5.77 -6.57
N SER A 29 5.57 4.55 -7.12
CA SER A 29 6.60 3.55 -6.83
C SER A 29 7.94 3.99 -7.42
N ALA A 30 9.02 3.65 -6.72
CA ALA A 30 10.38 4.03 -7.06
C ALA A 30 11.32 2.89 -6.66
N GLY A 31 12.57 2.95 -7.15
CA GLY A 31 13.61 1.97 -6.82
C GLY A 31 13.35 0.57 -7.36
N THR A 32 14.41 -0.19 -7.60
CA THR A 32 14.32 -1.59 -8.06
C THR A 32 14.69 -2.59 -6.97
N THR A 33 15.01 -2.09 -5.77
CA THR A 33 15.41 -2.87 -4.61
C THR A 33 14.61 -2.41 -3.40
N SER A 34 14.60 -3.23 -2.35
CA SER A 34 13.97 -2.81 -1.10
C SER A 34 14.66 -1.61 -0.46
N ALA A 35 15.94 -1.34 -0.72
CA ALA A 35 16.61 -0.18 -0.14
C ALA A 35 15.99 1.13 -0.63
N ASP A 36 15.72 1.19 -1.93
CA ASP A 36 15.34 2.41 -2.65
C ASP A 36 13.83 2.47 -2.99
N ALA A 37 13.06 1.46 -2.55
CA ALA A 37 11.62 1.42 -2.75
C ALA A 37 10.90 2.57 -2.05
N ALA A 38 9.88 3.13 -2.72
CA ALA A 38 9.09 4.24 -2.18
C ALA A 38 8.36 3.83 -0.90
N ALA A 39 8.52 4.59 0.19
CA ALA A 39 7.89 4.27 1.46
C ALA A 39 6.39 4.61 1.45
N CYS A 40 5.56 3.65 1.87
CA CYS A 40 4.13 3.87 2.04
C CYS A 40 3.83 4.75 3.26
N SER A 41 2.73 5.51 3.18
CA SER A 41 2.18 6.22 4.34
C SER A 41 1.77 5.22 5.42
N ALA A 42 1.92 5.63 6.68
CA ALA A 42 1.49 4.86 7.85
C ALA A 42 -0.03 4.95 8.10
N THR A 43 -0.74 5.88 7.45
CA THR A 43 -2.14 6.17 7.76
C THR A 43 -3.08 5.98 6.56
N ALA A 44 -2.59 6.06 5.32
CA ALA A 44 -3.41 5.88 4.13
C ALA A 44 -3.70 4.38 3.91
N THR A 45 -4.89 3.94 4.28
CA THR A 45 -5.33 2.53 4.20
C THR A 45 -5.75 2.12 2.78
N LEU A 46 -6.08 3.07 1.90
CA LEU A 46 -6.31 2.80 0.48
C LEU A 46 -5.31 3.62 -0.32
N VAL A 47 -4.33 2.96 -0.93
CA VAL A 47 -3.24 3.62 -1.64
C VAL A 47 -3.30 3.28 -3.12
N GLU A 48 -3.53 4.29 -3.94
CA GLU A 48 -3.31 4.19 -5.37
C GLU A 48 -1.82 4.27 -5.66
N VAL A 49 -1.32 3.32 -6.44
CA VAL A 49 0.10 3.18 -6.75
C VAL A 49 0.32 3.24 -8.26
N THR A 50 1.29 4.03 -8.68
CA THR A 50 1.71 4.13 -10.09
C THR A 50 3.22 4.00 -10.21
N GLY A 51 3.73 3.30 -11.23
CA GLY A 51 5.14 3.43 -11.58
C GLY A 51 5.62 2.57 -12.75
N ALA A 52 6.94 2.53 -12.89
CA ALA A 52 7.61 1.81 -13.96
C ALA A 52 7.72 0.31 -13.67
N ALA A 53 8.00 -0.49 -14.70
CA ALA A 53 8.31 -1.91 -14.52
C ALA A 53 9.47 -2.10 -13.54
N SER A 54 9.37 -3.14 -12.71
CA SER A 54 10.36 -3.47 -11.68
C SER A 54 10.54 -2.42 -10.59
N SER A 55 9.71 -1.37 -10.54
CA SER A 55 9.67 -0.46 -9.41
C SER A 55 8.91 -1.05 -8.23
N GLY A 56 9.10 -0.51 -7.02
CA GLY A 56 8.37 -1.02 -5.87
C GLY A 56 7.99 -0.01 -4.81
N ILE A 57 7.20 -0.51 -3.88
CA ILE A 57 6.76 0.18 -2.68
C ILE A 57 7.18 -0.60 -1.45
N LYS A 58 7.41 0.11 -0.36
CA LYS A 58 7.82 -0.46 0.93
C LYS A 58 6.75 -0.19 1.96
N LEU A 59 6.27 -1.26 2.59
CA LEU A 59 5.31 -1.17 3.70
C LEU A 59 5.89 -0.37 4.86
N SER A 60 5.05 0.41 5.53
CA SER A 60 5.49 1.31 6.59
C SER A 60 5.74 0.57 7.89
N SER A 61 6.91 0.76 8.52
CA SER A 61 7.17 0.29 9.89
C SER A 61 6.47 1.12 10.95
N ALA A 62 5.87 2.26 10.59
CA ALA A 62 5.15 3.15 11.50
C ALA A 62 3.62 2.92 11.53
N ALA A 63 3.07 2.06 10.66
CA ALA A 63 1.64 1.73 10.67
C ALA A 63 1.22 1.02 11.98
N GLU A 64 0.01 1.21 12.47
CA GLU A 64 -0.39 0.49 13.69
C GLU A 64 -0.57 -1.03 13.44
N VAL A 65 -0.28 -1.88 14.43
CA VAL A 65 -0.50 -3.32 14.31
C VAL A 65 -2.00 -3.59 14.26
N GLY A 66 -2.43 -4.47 13.34
CA GLY A 66 -3.83 -4.75 13.06
C GLY A 66 -4.42 -3.88 11.97
N MET A 67 -3.70 -2.86 11.49
CA MET A 67 -4.14 -2.04 10.38
C MET A 67 -4.07 -2.77 9.05
N ASP A 68 -5.06 -2.49 8.23
CA ASP A 68 -5.25 -3.06 6.91
C ASP A 68 -5.04 -2.00 5.83
N PHE A 69 -4.28 -2.39 4.81
CA PHE A 69 -3.91 -1.55 3.69
C PHE A 69 -4.26 -2.24 2.38
N VAL A 70 -4.94 -1.51 1.51
CA VAL A 70 -5.26 -1.91 0.15
C VAL A 70 -4.41 -1.07 -0.80
N TYR A 71 -3.58 -1.74 -1.59
CA TYR A 71 -2.73 -1.12 -2.61
C TYR A 71 -3.32 -1.42 -3.99
N ALA A 72 -3.74 -0.38 -4.71
CA ALA A 72 -4.30 -0.49 -6.04
C ALA A 72 -3.30 0.05 -7.07
N ASN A 73 -2.79 -0.80 -7.95
CA ASN A 73 -1.88 -0.36 -9.00
C ASN A 73 -2.68 0.08 -10.22
N THR A 74 -2.60 1.36 -10.58
CA THR A 74 -3.29 1.91 -11.76
C THR A 74 -2.41 1.97 -13.01
N SER A 75 -1.13 1.59 -12.88
CA SER A 75 -0.18 1.54 -14.00
C SER A 75 -0.33 0.30 -14.87
N ALA A 76 0.25 0.36 -16.08
CA ALA A 76 0.30 -0.76 -17.02
C ALA A 76 1.39 -1.80 -16.68
N ASN A 77 2.23 -1.53 -15.68
CA ASN A 77 3.34 -2.39 -15.30
C ASN A 77 3.05 -3.08 -13.96
N ALA A 78 3.54 -4.31 -13.79
CA ALA A 78 3.59 -4.91 -12.46
C ALA A 78 4.67 -4.22 -11.61
N ILE A 79 4.37 -4.04 -10.33
CA ILE A 79 5.26 -3.45 -9.33
C ILE A 79 5.41 -4.40 -8.15
N LEU A 80 6.44 -4.18 -7.33
CA LEU A 80 6.76 -5.05 -6.19
C LEU A 80 6.40 -4.39 -4.87
N ILE A 81 5.86 -5.17 -3.94
CA ILE A 81 5.63 -4.77 -2.56
C ILE A 81 6.71 -5.42 -1.69
N TYR A 82 7.49 -4.58 -1.01
CA TYR A 82 8.54 -4.98 -0.09
C TYR A 82 8.07 -4.85 1.37
N PRO A 83 8.54 -5.73 2.28
CA PRO A 83 8.36 -5.54 3.71
C PRO A 83 9.09 -4.29 4.21
N PRO A 84 8.75 -3.78 5.41
CA PRO A 84 9.50 -2.70 6.03
C PRO A 84 10.96 -3.10 6.27
N THR A 85 11.84 -2.12 6.40
CA THR A 85 13.26 -2.36 6.72
C THR A 85 13.38 -3.16 8.01
N GLY A 86 14.05 -4.31 7.96
CA GLY A 86 14.21 -5.22 9.10
C GLY A 86 12.96 -6.05 9.45
N GLY A 87 11.91 -6.00 8.62
CA GLY A 87 10.70 -6.79 8.80
C GLY A 87 10.47 -7.82 7.71
N GLN A 88 9.28 -8.44 7.80
CA GLN A 88 8.88 -9.56 6.96
C GLN A 88 7.48 -9.36 6.37
N ILE A 89 7.26 -9.98 5.22
CA ILE A 89 5.96 -10.13 4.56
C ILE A 89 5.74 -11.61 4.25
N ASN A 90 4.63 -12.19 4.72
CA ASN A 90 4.34 -13.63 4.57
C ASN A 90 5.45 -14.56 5.10
N GLY A 91 6.24 -14.11 6.07
CA GLY A 91 7.39 -14.85 6.61
C GLY A 91 8.71 -14.61 5.88
N ASP A 92 8.69 -13.94 4.72
CA ASP A 92 9.87 -13.62 3.92
C ASP A 92 10.44 -12.24 4.23
N THR A 93 11.75 -12.10 4.06
CA THR A 93 12.48 -10.83 4.20
C THR A 93 12.52 -10.06 2.89
N ALA A 94 12.92 -8.79 2.95
CA ALA A 94 13.03 -7.94 1.77
C ALA A 94 13.99 -8.47 0.66
N THR A 95 14.91 -9.37 1.02
CA THR A 95 15.83 -10.06 0.10
C THR A 95 15.33 -11.40 -0.40
N THR A 96 14.44 -12.07 0.34
CA THR A 96 14.01 -13.45 0.03
C THR A 96 12.60 -13.51 -0.53
N GLY A 97 11.76 -12.50 -0.32
CA GLY A 97 10.40 -12.48 -0.82
C GLY A 97 9.84 -11.08 -0.99
N THR A 98 9.12 -10.91 -2.09
CA THR A 98 8.34 -9.72 -2.41
C THR A 98 6.97 -10.16 -2.84
N VAL A 99 5.97 -9.30 -2.67
CA VAL A 99 4.63 -9.59 -3.17
C VAL A 99 4.42 -8.82 -4.46
N PRO A 100 4.17 -9.49 -5.59
CA PRO A 100 3.86 -8.79 -6.83
C PRO A 100 2.49 -8.12 -6.71
N LEU A 101 2.43 -6.88 -7.17
CA LEU A 101 1.21 -6.14 -7.37
C LEU A 101 1.04 -5.97 -8.88
N ALA A 102 0.18 -6.83 -9.43
CA ALA A 102 -0.06 -6.92 -10.87
C ALA A 102 -0.46 -5.57 -11.48
N ALA A 103 -0.16 -5.40 -12.77
CA ALA A 103 -0.64 -4.25 -13.53
C ALA A 103 -2.17 -4.16 -13.45
N ARG A 104 -2.71 -2.97 -13.16
CA ARG A 104 -4.15 -2.76 -12.98
C ARG A 104 -4.78 -3.66 -11.89
N GLY A 105 -3.96 -4.18 -10.99
CA GLY A 105 -4.35 -5.11 -9.94
C GLY A 105 -4.46 -4.45 -8.57
N THR A 106 -4.92 -5.22 -7.60
CA THR A 106 -5.07 -4.78 -6.20
C THR A 106 -4.49 -5.82 -5.26
N THR A 107 -3.77 -5.38 -4.24
CA THR A 107 -3.25 -6.25 -3.19
C THR A 107 -3.58 -5.71 -1.80
N ARG A 108 -4.05 -6.59 -0.92
CA ARG A 108 -4.34 -6.28 0.48
C ARG A 108 -3.20 -6.77 1.38
N CYS A 109 -2.70 -5.91 2.25
CA CYS A 109 -1.67 -6.21 3.23
C CYS A 109 -2.13 -5.79 4.63
N ILE A 110 -1.98 -6.68 5.61
CA ILE A 110 -2.33 -6.43 7.01
C ILE A 110 -1.06 -6.52 7.85
N ARG A 111 -0.86 -5.57 8.76
CA ARG A 111 0.23 -5.65 9.73
C ARG A 111 -0.18 -6.58 10.87
N THR A 112 0.43 -7.77 10.96
CA THR A 112 0.10 -8.78 11.97
C THR A 112 0.98 -8.71 13.21
N GLY A 113 2.09 -7.96 13.16
CA GLY A 113 2.98 -7.76 14.30
C GLY A 113 3.90 -6.55 14.16
N VAL A 114 4.80 -6.35 15.14
CA VAL A 114 5.69 -5.17 15.18
C VAL A 114 6.61 -5.09 13.96
N ASN A 115 6.99 -6.20 13.32
CA ASN A 115 7.76 -6.19 12.07
C ASN A 115 7.23 -7.20 11.04
N THR A 116 5.95 -7.59 11.17
CA THR A 116 5.39 -8.69 10.38
C THR A 116 4.15 -8.23 9.64
N TRP A 117 4.13 -8.48 8.34
CA TRP A 117 3.03 -8.21 7.44
C TRP A 117 2.54 -9.50 6.80
N ALA A 118 1.25 -9.55 6.51
CA ALA A 118 0.63 -10.61 5.72
C ALA A 118 -0.03 -10.00 4.49
N ALA A 119 0.28 -10.51 3.30
CA ALA A 119 -0.42 -10.18 2.06
C ALA A 119 -1.45 -11.27 1.75
N ILE A 120 -2.71 -10.85 1.58
CA ILE A 120 -3.86 -11.76 1.53
C ILE A 120 -4.35 -11.97 0.09
N CYS A 121 -4.16 -10.98 -0.79
CA CYS A 121 -4.49 -11.09 -2.21
C CYS A 121 -3.43 -10.39 -3.07
N GLY A 122 -2.22 -10.93 -3.12
CA GLY A 122 -1.29 -10.60 -4.21
C GLY A 122 -1.17 -11.86 -5.04
N ALA A 123 -1.49 -11.81 -6.33
CA ALA A 123 -1.34 -12.99 -7.19
C ALA A 123 0.11 -13.45 -7.14
N ALA A 124 0.39 -14.54 -6.41
CA ALA A 124 1.70 -15.16 -6.38
C ALA A 124 2.01 -15.65 -7.80
N GLY A 125 2.94 -14.97 -8.46
CA GLY A 125 3.66 -15.45 -9.64
C GLY A 125 5.05 -15.85 -9.20
#